data_AF-A0A2S5LIZ7-F1
#
_entry.id   AF-A0A2S5LIZ7-F1
#
_cell.length_a   1.000
_cell.length_b   1.000
_cell.length_c   1.000
_cell.angle_alpha   90.00
_cell.angle_beta   90.00
_cell.angle_gamma   90.00
#
_symmetry.space_group_name_H-M   'P 1'
#
loop_
_entity.id
_entity.type
_entity.pdbx_description
1 polymer ?
#
loop_
_entity_poly.entity_id
_entity_poly.type
_entity_poly.pdbx_seq_one_letter_code
_entity_poly.pdbx_strand_id
1 'polypeptide(L)'
;QLSLKALQQSEQHNWQLIENPSRLRIFTIDSLCAHLARQMPLMSRFGAQPGVTVDAGVLYAQAAEQALALVDSAEHSELVKTALRYVDNDANQLKNLLVKMLEKRDQWLHHAQHEVDAEALQQTLRYLVEQEIEAAALALPFRLQHLLMPIARFAASNLPCDHAIALLIDWETPIVQKQEALPMWCAVAELLLTAKGEARKEGGLNVKVGFPATDEGRAQKSALVEIINAIEDVDALHRVRSLPNLSHENTNWQIITTLSKLLTLAVAELWLVFQRAGEVDFVEIAQRATHALTDHFGEPTELALKLDYQIQHLLVDEFQDTSPSQVALIEQLTLGWQADDGRTLFAVGDPMQSIYRFRKANVGLFIDASVNGIGSIYLERLQLYRNNRSCPEIVNWINQTFAPIFPQHDEVMQGAIHYRPFIATKQALPDAGVEVHPIIKQADENYDTAAQREAEAVIRVIQKERTANPNQKIAVLVRSKKHLANLVSQLRRDYKEIPFQAVEIEALEGRQIVQDLLSLMHALH
;
A
#
# COMPACT_ATOMS: atom_id res chain seq x y z
N GLN A 1 -31.00 -8.32 -19.37
CA GLN A 1 -31.78 -7.17 -19.90
C GLN A 1 -30.89 -6.00 -20.28
N LEU A 2 -30.04 -5.46 -19.38
CA LEU A 2 -29.11 -4.37 -19.73
C LEU A 2 -28.11 -4.73 -20.84
N SER A 3 -27.50 -5.91 -20.79
CA SER A 3 -26.58 -6.37 -21.86
C SER A 3 -27.26 -6.47 -23.23
N LEU A 4 -28.53 -6.88 -23.26
CA LEU A 4 -29.33 -6.94 -24.49
C LEU A 4 -29.63 -5.54 -25.03
N LYS A 5 -29.92 -4.57 -24.14
CA LYS A 5 -30.09 -3.16 -24.54
C LYS A 5 -28.78 -2.57 -25.08
N ALA A 6 -27.63 -2.89 -24.49
CA ALA A 6 -26.33 -2.44 -24.99
C ALA A 6 -26.03 -3.00 -26.40
N LEU A 7 -26.38 -4.27 -26.65
CA LEU A 7 -26.27 -4.85 -27.99
C LEU A 7 -27.23 -4.18 -28.99
N GLN A 8 -28.47 -3.91 -28.58
CA GLN A 8 -29.43 -3.18 -29.42
C GLN A 8 -28.93 -1.77 -29.75
N GLN A 9 -28.32 -1.06 -28.80
CA GLN A 9 -27.70 0.25 -29.03
C GLN A 9 -26.53 0.14 -30.02
N SER A 10 -25.69 -0.89 -29.89
CA SER A 10 -24.61 -1.18 -30.83
C SER A 10 -25.11 -1.43 -32.25
N GLU A 11 -26.26 -2.09 -32.41
CA GLU A 11 -26.89 -2.30 -33.71
C GLU A 11 -27.43 -0.99 -34.28
N GLN A 12 -28.09 -0.16 -33.47
CA GLN A 12 -28.62 1.14 -33.88
C GLN A 12 -27.54 2.08 -34.40
N HIS A 13 -26.37 2.09 -33.76
CA HIS A 13 -25.23 2.93 -34.17
C HIS A 13 -24.24 2.21 -35.11
N ASN A 14 -24.58 1.00 -35.57
CA ASN A 14 -23.75 0.17 -36.45
C ASN A 14 -22.28 0.02 -36.00
N TRP A 15 -22.07 -0.13 -34.70
CA TRP A 15 -20.73 -0.25 -34.14
C TRP A 15 -20.07 -1.59 -34.43
N GLN A 16 -20.85 -2.64 -34.72
CA GLN A 16 -20.37 -3.99 -35.03
C GLN A 16 -19.44 -4.57 -33.93
N LEU A 17 -19.75 -4.32 -32.65
CA LEU A 17 -18.86 -4.64 -31.53
C LEU A 17 -18.58 -6.14 -31.33
N ILE A 18 -19.53 -7.02 -31.70
CA ILE A 18 -19.34 -8.48 -31.61
C ILE A 18 -18.38 -8.96 -32.70
N GLU A 19 -18.55 -8.47 -33.92
CA GLU A 19 -17.76 -8.87 -35.09
C GLU A 19 -16.36 -8.27 -35.07
N ASN A 20 -16.23 -7.05 -34.53
CA ASN A 20 -14.97 -6.32 -34.44
C ASN A 20 -14.72 -5.79 -33.01
N PRO A 21 -14.39 -6.68 -32.05
CA PRO A 21 -14.14 -6.28 -30.66
C PRO A 21 -13.00 -5.26 -30.51
N SER A 22 -12.05 -5.23 -31.45
CA SER A 22 -10.95 -4.27 -31.49
C SER A 22 -11.40 -2.80 -31.57
N ARG A 23 -12.64 -2.54 -32.01
CA ARG A 23 -13.23 -1.19 -32.02
C ARG A 23 -13.42 -0.61 -30.61
N LEU A 24 -13.56 -1.46 -29.60
CA LEU A 24 -13.64 -1.04 -28.20
C LEU A 24 -12.31 -0.49 -27.67
N ARG A 25 -11.18 -0.72 -28.37
CA ARG A 25 -9.86 -0.23 -27.98
C ARG A 25 -9.57 -0.50 -26.48
N ILE A 26 -9.76 -1.75 -26.05
CA ILE A 26 -9.57 -2.15 -24.66
C ILE A 26 -8.07 -2.16 -24.36
N PHE A 27 -7.64 -1.29 -23.45
CA PHE A 27 -6.26 -1.19 -22.99
C PHE A 27 -6.21 -1.28 -21.46
N THR A 28 -5.12 -1.83 -20.93
CA THR A 28 -4.73 -1.47 -19.56
C THR A 28 -4.26 -0.02 -19.56
N ILE A 29 -4.38 0.68 -18.42
CA ILE A 29 -3.94 2.08 -18.34
C ILE A 29 -2.45 2.20 -18.70
N ASP A 30 -1.61 1.28 -18.24
CA ASP A 30 -0.19 1.25 -18.59
C ASP A 30 0.06 1.08 -20.10
N SER A 31 -0.73 0.25 -20.77
CA SER A 31 -0.63 0.05 -22.22
C SER A 31 -1.07 1.30 -22.99
N LEU A 32 -2.09 2.02 -22.49
CA LEU A 32 -2.50 3.30 -23.04
C LEU A 32 -1.39 4.35 -22.85
N CYS A 33 -0.82 4.46 -21.65
CA CYS A 33 0.32 5.33 -21.36
C CYS A 33 1.48 5.05 -22.32
N ALA A 34 1.86 3.77 -22.47
CA ALA A 34 2.90 3.37 -23.40
C ALA A 34 2.52 3.69 -24.85
N HIS A 35 1.26 3.56 -25.25
CA HIS A 35 0.82 3.97 -26.58
C HIS A 35 0.96 5.47 -26.82
N LEU A 36 0.55 6.30 -25.86
CA LEU A 36 0.63 7.76 -25.93
C LEU A 36 2.08 8.26 -25.90
N ALA A 37 2.88 7.76 -24.97
CA ALA A 37 4.30 8.13 -24.83
C ALA A 37 5.09 7.84 -26.12
N ARG A 38 4.77 6.75 -26.84
CA ARG A 38 5.41 6.41 -28.12
C ARG A 38 5.11 7.39 -29.24
N GLN A 39 4.06 8.19 -29.14
CA GLN A 39 3.72 9.21 -30.12
C GLN A 39 4.46 10.54 -29.86
N MET A 40 5.21 10.66 -28.75
CA MET A 40 6.00 11.85 -28.45
C MET A 40 7.38 11.86 -29.15
N PRO A 41 7.81 13.02 -29.68
CA PRO A 41 9.17 13.22 -30.14
C PRO A 41 10.22 13.16 -29.01
N LEU A 42 9.86 13.49 -27.77
CA LEU A 42 10.81 13.60 -26.64
C LEU A 42 11.45 12.25 -26.23
N MET A 43 10.81 11.12 -26.52
CA MET A 43 11.42 9.78 -26.41
C MET A 43 12.63 9.60 -27.34
N SER A 44 12.79 10.46 -28.36
CA SER A 44 13.99 10.54 -29.20
C SER A 44 15.28 10.78 -28.40
N ARG A 45 15.21 11.38 -27.19
CA ARG A 45 16.40 11.59 -26.34
C ARG A 45 17.01 10.29 -25.79
N PHE A 46 16.27 9.18 -25.83
CA PHE A 46 16.81 7.84 -25.57
C PHE A 46 17.48 7.21 -26.80
N GLY A 47 17.38 7.82 -27.99
CA GLY A 47 17.82 7.28 -29.28
C GLY A 47 16.90 6.15 -29.81
N ALA A 48 16.45 5.24 -28.94
CA ALA A 48 15.47 4.19 -29.18
C ALA A 48 14.41 4.17 -28.07
N GLN A 49 13.32 3.41 -28.24
CA GLN A 49 12.34 3.26 -27.16
C GLN A 49 12.96 2.52 -25.98
N PRO A 50 12.89 3.06 -24.76
CA PRO A 50 13.39 2.37 -23.60
C PRO A 50 12.56 1.12 -23.30
N GLY A 51 13.21 0.07 -22.80
CA GLY A 51 12.53 -1.09 -22.24
C GLY A 51 11.73 -0.73 -21.00
N VAL A 52 10.67 -1.49 -20.70
CA VAL A 52 9.90 -1.32 -19.46
C VAL A 52 10.33 -2.37 -18.46
N THR A 53 10.87 -1.95 -17.32
CA THR A 53 11.21 -2.86 -16.21
C THR A 53 10.10 -2.91 -15.17
N VAL A 54 9.82 -4.11 -14.66
CA VAL A 54 8.86 -4.36 -13.59
C VAL A 54 9.48 -4.10 -12.21
N ASP A 55 10.81 -4.25 -12.10
CA ASP A 55 11.58 -4.00 -10.87
C ASP A 55 12.72 -3.03 -11.17
N ALA A 56 12.48 -1.75 -10.87
CA ALA A 56 13.47 -0.68 -11.00
C ALA A 56 14.23 -0.42 -9.68
N GLY A 57 14.18 -1.32 -8.69
CA GLY A 57 14.80 -1.12 -7.38
C GLY A 57 16.29 -0.78 -7.46
N VAL A 58 17.02 -1.44 -8.36
CA VAL A 58 18.45 -1.16 -8.62
C VAL A 58 18.65 0.24 -9.19
N LEU A 59 17.77 0.67 -10.10
CA LEU A 59 17.84 1.99 -10.75
C LEU A 59 17.53 3.10 -9.74
N TYR A 60 16.57 2.89 -8.84
CA TYR A 60 16.30 3.82 -7.74
C TYR A 60 17.48 3.96 -6.78
N ALA A 61 18.14 2.83 -6.44
CA ALA A 61 19.32 2.84 -5.58
C ALA A 61 20.47 3.61 -6.23
N GLN A 62 20.72 3.40 -7.53
CA GLN A 62 21.73 4.14 -8.29
C GLN A 62 21.43 5.64 -8.36
N ALA A 63 20.17 6.02 -8.59
CA ALA A 63 19.74 7.41 -8.61
C ALA A 63 19.93 8.10 -7.24
N ALA A 64 19.57 7.40 -6.16
CA ALA A 64 19.80 7.90 -4.80
C ALA A 64 21.29 8.06 -4.49
N GLU A 65 22.14 7.13 -4.92
CA GLU A 65 23.60 7.23 -4.78
C GLU A 65 24.17 8.42 -5.56
N GLN A 66 23.72 8.64 -6.79
CA GLN A 66 24.14 9.78 -7.61
C GLN A 66 23.68 11.11 -7.01
N ALA A 67 22.46 11.18 -6.49
CA ALA A 67 21.96 12.36 -5.80
C ALA A 67 22.76 12.71 -4.54
N LEU A 68 23.20 11.70 -3.78
CA LEU A 68 24.07 11.92 -2.62
C LEU A 68 25.51 12.28 -3.02
N ALA A 69 26.00 11.78 -4.16
CA ALA A 69 27.32 12.13 -4.69
C ALA A 69 27.41 13.61 -5.12
N LEU A 70 26.28 14.30 -5.30
CA LEU A 70 26.24 15.75 -5.51
C LEU A 70 26.76 16.56 -4.30
N VAL A 71 27.09 15.91 -3.18
CA VAL A 71 27.83 16.52 -2.07
C VAL A 71 29.17 17.11 -2.50
N ASP A 72 29.78 16.56 -3.55
CA ASP A 72 31.05 17.03 -4.12
C ASP A 72 30.85 18.15 -5.16
N SER A 73 29.60 18.49 -5.49
CA SER A 73 29.28 19.55 -6.45
C SER A 73 29.24 20.93 -5.78
N ALA A 74 29.75 21.96 -6.46
CA ALA A 74 29.76 23.32 -5.94
C ALA A 74 28.36 23.90 -5.71
N GLU A 75 27.37 23.46 -6.49
CA GLU A 75 26.01 24.00 -6.48
C GLU A 75 25.10 23.32 -5.44
N HIS A 76 25.22 22.00 -5.27
CA HIS A 76 24.29 21.22 -4.43
C HIS A 76 24.93 20.67 -3.15
N SER A 77 26.23 20.91 -2.92
CA SER A 77 26.98 20.45 -1.73
C SER A 77 26.27 20.76 -0.41
N GLU A 78 25.86 22.01 -0.21
CA GLU A 78 25.26 22.43 1.07
C GLU A 78 23.87 21.82 1.29
N LEU A 79 23.13 21.55 0.21
CA LEU A 79 21.84 20.87 0.28
C LEU A 79 22.00 19.44 0.81
N VAL A 80 22.91 18.67 0.21
CA VAL A 80 23.15 17.27 0.59
C VAL A 80 23.73 17.19 2.01
N LYS A 81 24.67 18.08 2.37
CA LYS A 81 25.21 18.16 3.73
C LYS A 81 24.12 18.45 4.77
N THR A 82 23.21 19.35 4.47
CA THR A 82 22.09 19.70 5.37
C THR A 82 21.15 18.50 5.55
N ALA A 83 20.85 17.78 4.47
CA ALA A 83 20.04 16.55 4.55
C ALA A 83 20.75 15.44 5.34
N LEU A 84 22.05 15.24 5.14
CA LEU A 84 22.84 14.22 5.86
C LEU A 84 22.90 14.51 7.36
N ARG A 85 23.06 15.78 7.77
CA ARG A 85 23.05 16.16 9.19
C ARG A 85 21.75 15.78 9.90
N TYR A 86 20.63 15.76 9.19
CA TYR A 86 19.33 15.39 9.76
C TYR A 86 19.21 13.88 10.04
N VAL A 87 19.94 13.06 9.30
CA VAL A 87 19.94 11.60 9.46
C VAL A 87 21.21 11.16 10.20
N ASP A 88 21.70 11.99 11.14
CA ASP A 88 22.93 11.75 11.91
C ASP A 88 24.17 11.41 11.06
N ASN A 89 24.22 11.92 9.82
CA ASN A 89 25.20 11.60 8.78
C ASN A 89 25.24 10.12 8.36
N ASP A 90 24.16 9.36 8.58
CA ASP A 90 23.97 8.03 8.02
C ASP A 90 23.52 8.12 6.56
N ALA A 91 24.50 8.05 5.66
CA ALA A 91 24.26 8.08 4.22
C ALA A 91 23.44 6.87 3.72
N ASN A 92 23.54 5.71 4.38
CA ASN A 92 22.77 4.52 4.00
C ASN A 92 21.30 4.68 4.37
N GLN A 93 21.02 5.22 5.56
CA GLN A 93 19.66 5.53 5.97
C GLN A 93 19.02 6.55 5.02
N LEU A 94 19.73 7.65 4.70
CA LEU A 94 19.22 8.65 3.76
C LEU A 94 19.01 8.07 2.35
N LYS A 95 19.94 7.24 1.86
CA LYS A 95 19.78 6.51 0.59
C LYS A 95 18.51 5.66 0.60
N ASN A 96 18.30 4.86 1.64
CA ASN A 96 17.13 3.99 1.75
C ASN A 96 15.81 4.78 1.80
N LEU A 97 15.82 5.96 2.40
CA LEU A 97 14.68 6.88 2.37
C LEU A 97 14.43 7.42 0.95
N LEU A 98 15.47 7.88 0.26
CA LEU A 98 15.37 8.34 -1.13
C LEU A 98 14.84 7.24 -2.07
N VAL A 99 15.34 6.01 -1.95
CA VAL A 99 14.86 4.86 -2.74
C VAL A 99 13.36 4.64 -2.54
N LYS A 100 12.90 4.62 -1.28
CA LYS A 100 11.46 4.46 -0.97
C LYS A 100 10.62 5.61 -1.52
N MET A 101 11.16 6.83 -1.52
CA MET A 101 10.47 8.00 -2.08
C MET A 101 10.44 7.96 -3.61
N LEU A 102 11.52 7.59 -4.28
CA LEU A 102 11.58 7.43 -5.74
C LEU A 102 10.62 6.35 -6.23
N GLU A 103 10.50 5.26 -5.48
CA GLU A 103 9.53 4.20 -5.75
C GLU A 103 8.10 4.76 -5.74
N LYS A 104 7.77 5.72 -4.86
CA LYS A 104 6.43 6.31 -4.68
C LYS A 104 6.26 7.69 -5.34
N ARG A 105 7.10 8.05 -6.31
CA ARG A 105 7.13 9.41 -6.87
C ARG A 105 5.85 9.87 -7.57
N ASP A 106 5.03 8.97 -8.09
CA ASP A 106 3.70 9.26 -8.60
C ASP A 106 2.77 9.88 -7.54
N GLN A 107 2.99 9.62 -6.25
CA GLN A 107 2.16 10.13 -5.15
C GLN A 107 2.53 11.54 -4.69
N TRP A 108 3.77 11.99 -4.90
CA TRP A 108 4.24 13.25 -4.31
C TRP A 108 4.88 14.21 -5.30
N LEU A 109 5.32 13.75 -6.48
CA LEU A 109 6.04 14.60 -7.44
C LEU A 109 5.19 15.80 -7.90
N HIS A 110 3.87 15.60 -8.04
CA HIS A 110 2.94 16.67 -8.42
C HIS A 110 2.84 17.79 -7.37
N HIS A 111 3.00 17.44 -6.08
CA HIS A 111 3.08 18.43 -5.00
C HIS A 111 4.43 19.17 -5.00
N ALA A 112 5.51 18.51 -5.39
CA ALA A 112 6.85 19.12 -5.44
C ALA A 112 7.04 20.11 -6.60
N GLN A 113 6.20 20.05 -7.63
CA GLN A 113 6.23 20.96 -8.79
C GLN A 113 5.48 22.28 -8.55
N HIS A 114 4.57 22.33 -7.58
CA HIS A 114 3.85 23.55 -7.18
C HIS A 114 4.52 24.17 -5.94
N GLU A 115 4.39 25.49 -5.76
CA GLU A 115 4.78 26.12 -4.49
C GLU A 115 3.93 25.49 -3.37
N VAL A 116 4.57 24.63 -2.58
CA VAL A 116 3.92 23.97 -1.44
C VAL A 116 3.52 25.05 -0.44
N ASP A 117 2.21 25.18 -0.20
CA ASP A 117 1.72 25.96 0.94
C ASP A 117 2.20 25.29 2.23
N ALA A 118 3.23 25.89 2.82
CA ALA A 118 3.92 25.39 3.99
C ALA A 118 2.97 25.25 5.19
N GLU A 119 1.99 26.15 5.32
CA GLU A 119 1.06 26.15 6.42
C GLU A 119 0.07 24.98 6.31
N ALA A 120 -0.46 24.73 5.11
CA ALA A 120 -1.36 23.60 4.85
C ALA A 120 -0.68 22.23 5.04
N LEU A 121 0.57 22.08 4.57
CA LEU A 121 1.32 20.83 4.76
C LEU A 121 1.65 20.59 6.24
N GLN A 122 2.02 21.64 7.00
CA GLN A 122 2.28 21.53 8.43
C GLN A 122 1.02 21.13 9.19
N GLN A 123 -0.13 21.74 8.88
CA GLN A 123 -1.41 21.36 9.48
C GLN A 123 -1.77 19.90 9.18
N THR A 124 -1.52 19.44 7.95
CA THR A 124 -1.77 18.06 7.54
C THR A 124 -0.84 17.09 8.26
N LEU A 125 0.46 17.39 8.33
CA LEU A 125 1.43 16.54 9.02
C LEU A 125 1.14 16.47 10.52
N ARG A 126 0.80 17.60 11.14
CA ARG A 126 0.39 17.66 12.54
C ARG A 126 -0.86 16.81 12.78
N TYR A 127 -1.87 16.95 11.93
CA TYR A 127 -3.08 16.13 12.00
C TYR A 127 -2.76 14.63 11.92
N LEU A 128 -1.90 14.21 10.99
CA LEU A 128 -1.49 12.81 10.84
C LEU A 128 -0.72 12.29 12.08
N VAL A 129 0.17 13.09 12.65
CA VAL A 129 0.88 12.73 13.89
C VAL A 129 -0.09 12.62 15.06
N GLU A 130 -1.02 13.56 15.20
CA GLU A 130 -2.05 13.52 16.25
C GLU A 130 -2.96 12.29 16.12
N GLN A 131 -3.31 11.86 14.90
CA GLN A 131 -4.09 10.63 14.67
C GLN A 131 -3.34 9.35 15.07
N GLU A 132 -2.05 9.24 14.75
CA GLU A 132 -1.25 8.08 15.17
C GLU A 132 -1.07 8.05 16.71
N ILE A 133 -0.97 9.23 17.34
CA ILE A 133 -0.99 9.35 18.80
C ILE A 133 -2.35 8.94 19.38
N GLU A 134 -3.46 9.30 18.73
CA GLU A 134 -4.81 8.88 19.14
C GLU A 134 -4.95 7.35 19.08
N ALA A 135 -4.46 6.71 18.01
CA ALA A 135 -4.42 5.25 17.91
C ALA A 135 -3.59 4.61 19.04
N ALA A 136 -2.43 5.18 19.38
CA ALA A 136 -1.63 4.76 20.52
C ALA A 136 -2.37 4.94 21.87
N ALA A 137 -3.18 5.99 22.00
CA ALA A 137 -3.99 6.24 23.19
C ALA A 137 -5.18 5.27 23.32
N LEU A 138 -5.74 4.80 22.21
CA LEU A 138 -6.73 3.72 22.21
C LEU A 138 -6.10 2.39 22.67
N ALA A 139 -4.86 2.11 22.23
CA ALA A 139 -4.12 0.93 22.67
C ALA A 139 -3.71 0.99 24.15
N LEU A 140 -3.49 2.19 24.69
CA LEU A 140 -3.13 2.42 26.09
C LEU A 140 -4.15 3.35 26.77
N PRO A 141 -5.36 2.86 27.08
CA PRO A 141 -6.43 3.67 27.65
C PRO A 141 -6.07 4.19 29.05
N PHE A 142 -6.79 5.22 29.51
CA PHE A 142 -6.57 5.89 30.80
C PHE A 142 -6.36 4.94 31.98
N ARG A 143 -7.12 3.84 32.04
CA ARG A 143 -7.00 2.82 33.08
C ARG A 143 -5.61 2.17 33.10
N LEU A 144 -5.07 1.80 31.93
CA LEU A 144 -3.73 1.20 31.84
C LEU A 144 -2.64 2.23 32.12
N GLN A 145 -2.80 3.48 31.67
CA GLN A 145 -1.86 4.55 31.99
C GLN A 145 -1.73 4.77 33.51
N HIS A 146 -2.84 4.80 34.24
CA HIS A 146 -2.82 4.94 35.70
C HIS A 146 -2.10 3.81 36.43
N LEU A 147 -2.22 2.57 35.93
CA LEU A 147 -1.48 1.43 36.48
C LEU A 147 0.01 1.51 36.13
N LEU A 148 0.34 2.06 34.96
CA LEU A 148 1.71 2.15 34.45
C LEU A 148 2.52 3.28 35.11
N MET A 149 1.90 4.42 35.44
CA MET A 149 2.56 5.59 36.05
C MET A 149 3.50 5.26 37.22
N PRO A 150 3.10 4.54 38.29
CA PRO A 150 4.01 4.23 39.40
C PRO A 150 5.20 3.35 38.97
N ILE A 151 4.97 2.39 38.07
CA ILE A 151 6.00 1.50 37.55
C ILE A 151 6.99 2.27 36.65
N ALA A 152 6.47 3.17 35.80
CA ALA A 152 7.26 4.00 34.91
C ALA A 152 8.16 4.96 35.70
N ARG A 153 7.65 5.58 36.76
CA ARG A 153 8.45 6.42 37.67
C ARG A 153 9.53 5.62 38.39
N PHE A 154 9.21 4.40 38.83
CA PHE A 154 10.22 3.49 39.41
C PHE A 154 11.30 3.11 38.39
N ALA A 155 10.93 2.78 37.15
CA ALA A 155 11.90 2.47 36.11
C ALA A 155 12.79 3.68 35.79
N ALA A 156 12.19 4.86 35.64
CA ALA A 156 12.87 6.11 35.34
C ALA A 156 13.86 6.54 36.44
N SER A 157 13.51 6.37 37.72
CA SER A 157 14.39 6.75 38.85
C SER A 157 15.64 5.86 38.97
N ASN A 158 15.63 4.68 38.37
CA ASN A 158 16.76 3.75 38.32
C ASN A 158 17.64 3.91 37.06
N LEU A 159 17.33 4.88 36.20
CA LEU A 159 18.03 5.11 34.94
C LEU A 159 18.77 6.47 34.94
N PRO A 160 19.83 6.61 34.15
CA PRO A 160 20.51 7.90 34.01
C PRO A 160 19.63 8.90 33.25
N CYS A 161 19.82 10.20 33.51
CA CYS A 161 18.97 11.27 32.99
C CYS A 161 18.97 11.40 31.45
N ASP A 162 19.96 10.84 30.77
CA ASP A 162 20.08 10.80 29.32
C ASP A 162 19.30 9.64 28.67
N HIS A 163 18.77 8.70 29.46
CA HIS A 163 17.98 7.59 28.94
C HIS A 163 16.58 8.04 28.52
N ALA A 164 16.08 7.54 27.39
CA ALA A 164 14.76 7.89 26.85
C ALA A 164 13.57 7.66 27.83
N ILE A 165 13.70 6.71 28.78
CA ILE A 165 12.67 6.35 29.77
C ILE A 165 12.69 7.32 30.95
N ALA A 166 13.81 8.02 31.18
CA ALA A 166 13.95 8.98 32.27
C ALA A 166 12.93 10.12 32.19
N LEU A 167 12.40 10.42 31.00
CA LEU A 167 11.32 11.38 30.80
C LEU A 167 10.04 11.04 31.59
N LEU A 168 9.85 9.77 31.97
CA LEU A 168 8.68 9.30 32.71
C LEU A 168 8.79 9.52 34.23
N ILE A 169 9.88 10.12 34.74
CA ILE A 169 10.14 10.26 36.18
C ILE A 169 9.07 11.08 36.93
N ASP A 170 8.48 12.07 36.26
CA ASP A 170 7.44 12.95 36.80
C ASP A 170 6.06 12.68 36.16
N TRP A 171 5.84 11.47 35.65
CA TRP A 171 4.57 11.14 34.99
C TRP A 171 3.44 10.91 36.01
N GLU A 172 2.53 11.88 36.13
CA GLU A 172 1.42 11.85 37.12
C GLU A 172 0.02 11.96 36.51
N THR A 173 -0.10 12.50 35.30
CA THR A 173 -1.38 12.67 34.60
C THR A 173 -1.39 11.93 33.26
N PRO A 174 -2.56 11.49 32.77
CA PRO A 174 -2.62 10.82 31.48
C PRO A 174 -2.00 11.64 30.35
N ILE A 175 -1.26 10.98 29.47
CA ILE A 175 -0.56 11.65 28.37
C ILE A 175 -1.60 12.20 27.40
N VAL A 176 -1.49 13.48 27.06
CA VAL A 176 -2.41 14.13 26.12
C VAL A 176 -2.22 13.59 24.70
N GLN A 177 -3.31 13.57 23.94
CA GLN A 177 -3.33 13.12 22.54
C GLN A 177 -2.92 14.26 21.60
N LYS A 178 -1.78 14.87 21.87
CA LYS A 178 -1.25 15.98 21.06
C LYS A 178 0.22 15.77 20.75
N GLN A 179 0.65 16.40 19.66
CA GLN A 179 2.01 16.28 19.14
C GLN A 179 3.10 16.72 20.15
N GLU A 180 2.82 17.68 21.03
CA GLU A 180 3.78 18.12 22.05
C GLU A 180 4.11 17.02 23.07
N ALA A 181 3.21 16.04 23.23
CA ALA A 181 3.41 14.89 24.10
C ALA A 181 4.07 13.69 23.42
N LEU A 182 4.43 13.80 22.12
CA LEU A 182 5.10 12.74 21.37
C LEU A 182 6.34 12.17 22.11
N PRO A 183 7.22 12.99 22.71
CA PRO A 183 8.36 12.46 23.47
C PRO A 183 7.96 11.54 24.63
N MET A 184 6.86 11.85 25.34
CA MET A 184 6.35 10.99 26.42
C MET A 184 5.82 9.67 25.87
N TRP A 185 5.08 9.70 24.75
CA TRP A 185 4.62 8.48 24.09
C TRP A 185 5.79 7.59 23.61
N CYS A 186 6.84 8.18 23.05
CA CYS A 186 8.07 7.46 22.69
C CYS A 186 8.75 6.82 23.91
N ALA A 187 8.80 7.52 25.04
CA ALA A 187 9.37 7.00 26.28
C ALA A 187 8.56 5.81 26.84
N VAL A 188 7.23 5.89 26.79
CA VAL A 188 6.33 4.78 27.15
C VAL A 188 6.54 3.60 26.20
N ALA A 189 6.62 3.83 24.90
CA ALA A 189 6.88 2.77 23.92
C ALA A 189 8.25 2.10 24.17
N GLU A 190 9.29 2.84 24.55
CA GLU A 190 10.60 2.28 24.88
C GLU A 190 10.57 1.39 26.14
N LEU A 191 9.77 1.77 27.15
CA LEU A 191 9.56 0.99 28.37
C LEU A 191 8.80 -0.32 28.08
N LEU A 192 7.77 -0.27 27.24
CA LEU A 192 6.87 -1.40 26.99
C LEU A 192 7.39 -2.36 25.90
N LEU A 193 8.11 -1.85 24.90
CA LEU A 193 8.44 -2.58 23.68
C LEU A 193 9.94 -2.75 23.49
N THR A 194 10.32 -3.84 22.83
CA THR A 194 11.68 -4.04 22.32
C THR A 194 11.96 -3.12 21.13
N ALA A 195 13.23 -3.01 20.73
CA ALA A 195 13.62 -2.24 19.55
C ALA A 195 12.95 -2.72 18.24
N LYS A 196 12.49 -3.99 18.19
CA LYS A 196 11.76 -4.55 17.04
C LYS A 196 10.25 -4.32 17.09
N GLY A 197 9.74 -3.65 18.12
CA GLY A 197 8.30 -3.44 18.33
C GLY A 197 7.57 -4.58 19.03
N GLU A 198 8.25 -5.68 19.35
CA GLU A 198 7.65 -6.78 20.13
C GLU A 198 7.47 -6.37 21.59
N ALA A 199 6.37 -6.77 22.21
CA ALA A 199 6.11 -6.61 23.65
C ALA A 199 7.26 -7.18 24.50
N ARG A 200 7.76 -6.41 25.47
CA ARG A 200 8.84 -6.87 26.34
C ARG A 200 8.36 -7.99 27.26
N LYS A 201 9.04 -9.13 27.19
CA LYS A 201 8.86 -10.26 28.12
C LYS A 201 9.64 -10.02 29.40
N GLU A 202 9.33 -10.81 30.43
CA GLU A 202 10.00 -10.76 31.72
C GLU A 202 11.54 -10.79 31.62
N GLY A 203 12.13 -11.60 30.73
CA GLY A 203 13.58 -11.64 30.52
C GLY A 203 14.21 -10.33 30.00
N GLY A 204 13.41 -9.47 29.35
CA GLY A 204 13.84 -8.19 28.80
C GLY A 204 13.79 -7.01 29.77
N LEU A 205 13.12 -7.17 30.92
CA LEU A 205 13.03 -6.17 31.98
C LEU A 205 14.18 -6.38 32.97
N ASN A 206 15.24 -5.60 32.81
CA ASN A 206 16.47 -5.69 33.61
C ASN A 206 16.98 -4.30 33.99
N VAL A 207 18.17 -4.23 34.59
CA VAL A 207 18.77 -2.98 35.08
C VAL A 207 18.87 -1.91 33.98
N LYS A 208 19.06 -2.31 32.71
CA LYS A 208 19.14 -1.37 31.57
C LYS A 208 17.82 -0.69 31.24
N VAL A 209 16.70 -1.18 31.77
CA VAL A 209 15.35 -0.64 31.57
C VAL A 209 14.78 -0.17 32.92
N GLY A 210 15.62 -0.01 33.95
CA GLY A 210 15.21 0.51 35.26
C GLY A 210 14.70 -0.53 36.25
N PHE A 211 14.94 -1.83 36.01
CA PHE A 211 14.50 -2.92 36.91
C PHE A 211 15.69 -3.63 37.58
N PRO A 212 16.13 -3.18 38.76
CA PRO A 212 17.19 -3.84 39.52
C PRO A 212 16.74 -5.19 40.10
N ALA A 213 17.69 -6.07 40.41
CA ALA A 213 17.43 -7.39 41.01
C ALA A 213 17.13 -7.31 42.53
N THR A 214 16.29 -6.36 42.93
CA THR A 214 15.78 -6.19 44.30
C THR A 214 14.39 -6.79 44.45
N ASP A 215 13.90 -6.98 45.68
CA ASP A 215 12.53 -7.47 45.93
C ASP A 215 11.48 -6.53 45.34
N GLU A 216 11.68 -5.22 45.49
CA GLU A 216 10.84 -4.19 44.89
C GLU A 216 10.91 -4.21 43.35
N GLY A 217 12.11 -4.33 42.77
CA GLY A 217 12.28 -4.44 41.32
C GLY A 217 11.61 -5.68 40.73
N ARG A 218 11.62 -6.82 41.43
CA ARG A 218 10.89 -8.04 41.04
C ARG A 218 9.37 -7.86 41.07
N ALA A 219 8.84 -7.19 42.10
CA ALA A 219 7.41 -6.91 42.20
C ALA A 219 6.92 -5.98 41.07
N GLN A 220 7.64 -4.86 40.83
CA GLN A 220 7.31 -3.91 39.76
C GLN A 220 7.41 -4.55 38.36
N LYS A 221 8.39 -5.44 38.17
CA LYS A 221 8.57 -6.20 36.94
C LYS A 221 7.38 -7.12 36.63
N SER A 222 6.88 -7.86 37.63
CA SER A 222 5.71 -8.72 37.45
C SER A 222 4.46 -7.91 37.09
N ALA A 223 4.25 -6.78 37.78
CA ALA A 223 3.13 -5.88 37.50
C ALA A 223 3.21 -5.27 36.08
N LEU A 224 4.41 -4.93 35.60
CA LEU A 224 4.58 -4.41 34.24
C LEU A 224 4.22 -5.45 33.16
N VAL A 225 4.61 -6.71 33.36
CA VAL A 225 4.29 -7.79 32.41
C VAL A 225 2.78 -8.00 32.29
N GLU A 226 2.03 -7.90 33.40
CA GLU A 226 0.56 -7.97 33.37
C GLU A 226 -0.05 -6.84 32.55
N ILE A 227 0.48 -5.60 32.70
CA ILE A 227 0.03 -4.45 31.90
C ILE A 227 0.37 -4.64 30.42
N ILE A 228 1.59 -5.08 30.10
CA ILE A 228 2.02 -5.34 28.72
C ILE A 228 1.11 -6.37 28.04
N ASN A 229 0.73 -7.44 28.75
CA ASN A 229 -0.18 -8.46 28.24
C ASN A 229 -1.63 -7.98 28.06
N ALA A 230 -2.01 -6.87 28.69
CA ALA A 230 -3.34 -6.27 28.57
C ALA A 230 -3.45 -5.26 27.41
N ILE A 231 -2.36 -4.98 26.70
CA ILE A 231 -2.34 -4.07 25.54
C ILE A 231 -2.82 -4.86 24.31
N GLU A 232 -3.90 -4.38 23.69
CA GLU A 232 -4.49 -5.03 22.52
C GLU A 232 -3.72 -4.73 21.22
N ASP A 233 -3.29 -3.49 21.02
CA ASP A 233 -2.56 -3.04 19.82
C ASP A 233 -1.17 -2.51 20.15
N VAL A 234 -0.22 -3.44 20.24
CA VAL A 234 1.20 -3.17 20.49
C VAL A 234 1.85 -2.42 19.31
N ASP A 235 1.36 -2.66 18.09
CA ASP A 235 1.89 -2.05 16.87
C ASP A 235 1.61 -0.55 16.84
N ALA A 236 0.45 -0.10 17.32
CA ALA A 236 0.12 1.32 17.46
C ALA A 236 1.15 2.06 18.32
N LEU A 237 1.53 1.49 19.46
CA LEU A 237 2.57 2.07 20.31
C LEU A 237 3.95 2.06 19.64
N HIS A 238 4.26 1.04 18.85
CA HIS A 238 5.53 0.97 18.13
C HIS A 238 5.66 2.06 17.06
N ARG A 239 4.58 2.35 16.31
CA ARG A 239 4.56 3.35 15.23
C ARG A 239 4.96 4.74 15.72
N VAL A 240 4.61 5.09 16.96
CA VAL A 240 4.93 6.40 17.56
C VAL A 240 6.43 6.73 17.52
N ARG A 241 7.31 5.72 17.66
CA ARG A 241 8.77 5.90 17.63
C ARG A 241 9.30 6.37 16.27
N SER A 242 8.52 6.19 15.21
CA SER A 242 8.88 6.58 13.85
C SER A 242 8.30 7.94 13.44
N LEU A 243 7.47 8.55 14.30
CA LEU A 243 6.83 9.82 13.99
C LEU A 243 7.84 10.98 14.11
N PRO A 244 7.77 11.98 13.22
CA PRO A 244 8.63 13.14 13.28
C PRO A 244 8.26 14.03 14.47
N ASN A 245 9.26 14.47 15.24
CA ASN A 245 9.04 15.38 16.35
C ASN A 245 8.95 16.84 15.85
N LEU A 246 7.73 17.37 15.72
CA LEU A 246 7.52 18.71 15.14
C LEU A 246 7.64 19.86 16.17
N SER A 247 8.20 19.63 17.36
CA SER A 247 8.24 20.63 18.45
C SER A 247 9.18 21.84 18.21
N HIS A 248 9.96 21.84 17.12
CA HIS A 248 10.80 22.98 16.69
C HIS A 248 10.36 23.50 15.31
N GLU A 249 9.30 24.32 15.28
CA GLU A 249 8.60 24.78 14.08
C GLU A 249 9.52 25.36 12.99
N ASN A 250 10.55 26.15 13.35
CA ASN A 250 11.44 26.81 12.38
C ASN A 250 12.49 25.87 11.74
N THR A 251 13.04 24.90 12.50
CA THR A 251 14.07 23.97 11.98
C THR A 251 13.45 22.94 11.04
N ASN A 252 12.20 22.55 11.31
CA ASN A 252 11.49 21.49 10.60
C ASN A 252 11.12 21.86 9.15
N TRP A 253 10.80 23.12 8.86
CA TRP A 253 10.52 23.55 7.49
C TRP A 253 11.79 23.58 6.62
N GLN A 254 12.91 24.03 7.19
CA GLN A 254 14.18 24.01 6.46
C GLN A 254 14.55 22.56 6.08
N ILE A 255 14.24 21.60 6.95
CA ILE A 255 14.40 20.17 6.67
C ILE A 255 13.47 19.73 5.54
N ILE A 256 12.16 19.99 5.63
CA ILE A 256 11.19 19.60 4.59
C ILE A 256 11.59 20.20 3.23
N THR A 257 11.93 21.49 3.19
CA THR A 257 12.38 22.16 1.97
C THR A 257 13.67 21.54 1.42
N THR A 258 14.63 21.23 2.30
CA THR A 258 15.90 20.60 1.90
C THR A 258 15.66 19.20 1.33
N LEU A 259 14.83 18.39 2.00
CA LEU A 259 14.48 17.05 1.55
C LEU A 259 13.67 17.09 0.26
N SER A 260 12.70 17.99 0.10
CA SER A 260 11.94 18.16 -1.15
C SER A 260 12.85 18.53 -2.32
N LYS A 261 13.78 19.47 -2.13
CA LYS A 261 14.78 19.81 -3.14
C LYS A 261 15.69 18.62 -3.47
N LEU A 262 16.15 17.88 -2.46
CA LEU A 262 16.97 16.69 -2.66
C LEU A 262 16.21 15.59 -3.40
N LEU A 263 14.92 15.42 -3.13
CA LEU A 263 14.05 14.50 -3.85
C LEU A 263 13.88 14.91 -5.32
N THR A 264 13.72 16.20 -5.61
CA THR A 264 13.68 16.70 -6.99
C THR A 264 15.00 16.41 -7.73
N LEU A 265 16.15 16.59 -7.07
CA LEU A 265 17.45 16.20 -7.63
C LEU A 265 17.53 14.68 -7.86
N ALA A 266 17.07 13.87 -6.90
CA ALA A 266 17.06 12.42 -7.04
C ALA A 266 16.18 11.95 -8.22
N VAL A 267 15.06 12.63 -8.50
CA VAL A 267 14.22 12.38 -9.69
C VAL A 267 14.95 12.77 -10.98
N ALA A 268 15.70 13.87 -10.98
CA ALA A 268 16.52 14.27 -12.11
C ALA A 268 17.66 13.25 -12.39
N GLU A 269 18.33 12.78 -11.34
CA GLU A 269 19.35 11.71 -11.44
C GLU A 269 18.73 10.39 -11.90
N LEU A 270 17.52 10.05 -11.42
CA LEU A 270 16.80 8.87 -11.88
C LEU A 270 16.54 8.91 -13.39
N TRP A 271 16.20 10.07 -13.94
CA TRP A 271 16.03 10.23 -15.38
C TRP A 271 17.34 9.96 -16.15
N LEU A 272 18.48 10.43 -15.64
CA LEU A 272 19.79 10.14 -16.24
C LEU A 272 20.15 8.66 -16.14
N VAL A 273 19.84 8.02 -15.02
CA VAL A 273 20.01 6.58 -14.82
C VAL A 273 19.18 5.79 -15.81
N PHE A 274 17.89 6.12 -15.97
CA PHE A 274 17.03 5.51 -16.98
C PHE A 274 17.58 5.69 -18.39
N GLN A 275 18.05 6.90 -18.74
CA GLN A 275 18.62 7.16 -20.07
C GLN A 275 19.86 6.31 -20.35
N ARG A 276 20.75 6.15 -19.36
CA ARG A 276 21.95 5.32 -19.49
C ARG A 276 21.63 3.82 -19.55
N ALA A 277 20.64 3.38 -18.78
CA ALA A 277 20.21 1.98 -18.77
C ALA A 277 19.41 1.59 -20.01
N GLY A 278 18.76 2.56 -20.67
CA GLY A 278 17.82 2.30 -21.76
C GLY A 278 16.53 1.63 -21.27
N GLU A 279 16.22 1.72 -19.98
CA GLU A 279 15.04 1.14 -19.35
C GLU A 279 14.36 2.15 -18.44
N VAL A 280 13.03 2.06 -18.34
CA VAL A 280 12.17 2.90 -17.50
C VAL A 280 11.15 2.02 -16.78
N ASP A 281 10.59 2.53 -15.68
CA ASP A 281 9.47 1.87 -15.00
C ASP A 281 8.11 2.37 -15.55
N PHE A 282 7.03 1.78 -15.05
CA PHE A 282 5.66 2.17 -15.43
C PHE A 282 5.32 3.61 -15.03
N VAL A 283 5.84 4.11 -13.91
CA VAL A 283 5.56 5.48 -13.45
C VAL A 283 6.13 6.50 -14.44
N GLU A 284 7.33 6.28 -14.95
CA GLU A 284 7.93 7.17 -15.94
C GLU A 284 7.11 7.17 -17.23
N ILE A 285 6.65 6.00 -17.69
CA ILE A 285 5.82 5.90 -18.90
C ILE A 285 4.50 6.65 -18.72
N ALA A 286 3.85 6.50 -17.57
CA ALA A 286 2.62 7.23 -17.25
C ALA A 286 2.85 8.74 -17.25
N GLN A 287 3.90 9.22 -16.58
CA GLN A 287 4.26 10.63 -16.58
C GLN A 287 4.55 11.15 -17.99
N ARG A 288 5.27 10.39 -18.82
CA ARG A 288 5.52 10.79 -20.21
C ARG A 288 4.25 10.82 -21.04
N ALA A 289 3.31 9.91 -20.82
CA ALA A 289 2.01 9.96 -21.47
C ALA A 289 1.23 11.25 -21.12
N THR A 290 1.25 11.67 -19.86
CA THR A 290 0.66 12.95 -19.41
C THR A 290 1.32 14.14 -20.12
N HIS A 291 2.65 14.19 -20.17
CA HIS A 291 3.39 15.23 -20.93
C HIS A 291 3.19 15.13 -22.45
N ALA A 292 2.73 13.99 -22.97
CA ALA A 292 2.37 13.84 -24.38
C ALA A 292 1.07 14.56 -24.71
N LEU A 293 0.20 14.76 -23.72
CA LEU A 293 -1.11 15.36 -23.87
C LEU A 293 -1.12 16.85 -23.58
N THR A 294 -0.34 17.31 -22.59
CA THR A 294 -0.23 18.73 -22.23
C THR A 294 1.19 19.26 -22.38
N ASP A 295 1.33 20.48 -22.86
CA ASP A 295 2.63 21.16 -22.93
C ASP A 295 3.07 21.75 -21.57
N HIS A 296 4.22 22.44 -21.55
CA HIS A 296 4.78 23.02 -20.32
C HIS A 296 3.94 24.18 -19.75
N PHE A 297 3.02 24.73 -20.53
CA PHE A 297 2.09 25.77 -20.10
C PHE A 297 0.73 25.19 -19.66
N GLY A 298 0.57 23.87 -19.71
CA GLY A 298 -0.68 23.18 -19.38
C GLY A 298 -1.68 23.13 -20.54
N GLU A 299 -1.29 23.55 -21.75
CA GLU A 299 -2.17 23.60 -22.90
C GLU A 299 -2.22 22.25 -23.64
N PRO A 300 -3.37 21.85 -24.21
CA PRO A 300 -3.49 20.63 -25.00
C PRO A 300 -2.54 20.62 -26.21
N THR A 301 -1.78 19.54 -26.33
CA THR A 301 -0.94 19.28 -27.51
C THR A 301 -1.79 18.89 -28.73
N GLU A 302 -1.19 18.88 -29.92
CA GLU A 302 -1.84 18.36 -31.13
C GLU A 302 -2.31 16.90 -30.98
N LEU A 303 -1.59 16.10 -30.19
CA LEU A 303 -1.99 14.73 -29.88
C LEU A 303 -3.27 14.70 -29.04
N ALA A 304 -3.34 15.52 -27.99
CA ALA A 304 -4.54 15.64 -27.18
C ALA A 304 -5.74 16.11 -28.01
N LEU A 305 -5.57 17.14 -28.83
CA LEU A 305 -6.63 17.63 -29.73
C LEU A 305 -7.11 16.55 -30.70
N LYS A 306 -6.19 15.78 -31.29
CA LYS A 306 -6.55 14.66 -32.17
C LYS A 306 -7.33 13.57 -31.44
N LEU A 307 -6.95 13.24 -30.21
CA LEU A 307 -7.64 12.24 -29.39
C LEU A 307 -9.01 12.75 -28.94
N ASP A 308 -9.13 14.04 -28.63
CA ASP A 308 -10.38 14.69 -28.28
C ASP A 308 -11.44 14.55 -29.39
N TYR A 309 -11.02 14.67 -30.65
CA TYR A 309 -11.90 14.40 -31.81
C TYR A 309 -12.25 12.92 -32.03
N GLN A 310 -11.45 11.99 -31.50
CA GLN A 310 -11.63 10.55 -31.74
C GLN A 310 -12.38 9.84 -30.61
N ILE A 311 -12.21 10.29 -29.37
CA ILE A 311 -12.77 9.65 -28.19
C ILE A 311 -14.09 10.32 -27.85
N GLN A 312 -15.18 9.59 -28.04
CA GLN A 312 -16.52 10.04 -27.63
C GLN A 312 -16.92 9.46 -26.26
N HIS A 313 -16.46 8.25 -25.95
CA HIS A 313 -16.80 7.57 -24.71
C HIS A 313 -15.54 6.98 -24.08
N LEU A 314 -15.29 7.31 -22.82
CA LEU A 314 -14.19 6.77 -22.03
C LEU A 314 -14.75 5.92 -20.89
N LEU A 315 -14.43 4.63 -20.89
CA LEU A 315 -14.87 3.69 -19.87
C LEU A 315 -13.67 3.22 -19.05
N VAL A 316 -13.72 3.41 -17.74
CA VAL A 316 -12.65 3.05 -16.81
C VAL A 316 -13.17 2.00 -15.85
N ASP A 317 -12.57 0.82 -15.85
CA ASP A 317 -12.87 -0.26 -14.91
C ASP A 317 -11.83 -0.30 -13.79
N GLU A 318 -12.19 -0.89 -12.65
CA GLU A 318 -11.36 -0.97 -11.45
C GLU A 318 -10.79 0.40 -11.00
N PHE A 319 -11.61 1.46 -11.05
CA PHE A 319 -11.18 2.83 -10.76
C PHE A 319 -10.58 2.99 -9.34
N GLN A 320 -10.98 2.15 -8.38
CA GLN A 320 -10.40 2.15 -7.03
C GLN A 320 -8.90 1.81 -6.99
N ASP A 321 -8.37 1.20 -8.05
CA ASP A 321 -6.96 0.83 -8.18
C ASP A 321 -6.14 1.87 -8.97
N THR A 322 -6.73 3.03 -9.28
CA THR A 322 -6.04 4.10 -10.00
C THR A 322 -5.10 4.91 -9.10
N SER A 323 -3.99 5.38 -9.69
CA SER A 323 -3.03 6.29 -9.04
C SER A 323 -3.31 7.75 -9.42
N PRO A 324 -2.77 8.75 -8.67
CA PRO A 324 -2.96 10.17 -9.00
C PRO A 324 -2.57 10.52 -10.44
N SER A 325 -1.46 9.96 -10.95
CA SER A 325 -1.03 10.20 -12.33
C SER A 325 -1.99 9.62 -13.37
N GLN A 326 -2.67 8.51 -13.07
CA GLN A 326 -3.67 7.92 -13.96
C GLN A 326 -4.97 8.71 -13.95
N VAL A 327 -5.38 9.26 -12.79
CA VAL A 327 -6.50 10.20 -12.70
C VAL A 327 -6.19 11.47 -13.50
N ALA A 328 -4.99 12.04 -13.35
CA ALA A 328 -4.54 13.19 -14.13
C ALA A 328 -4.52 12.89 -15.64
N LEU A 329 -4.11 11.69 -16.05
CA LEU A 329 -4.20 11.25 -17.45
C LEU A 329 -5.65 11.27 -17.95
N ILE A 330 -6.60 10.74 -17.17
CA ILE A 330 -8.02 10.73 -17.53
C ILE A 330 -8.52 12.17 -17.67
N GLU A 331 -8.21 13.03 -16.70
CA GLU A 331 -8.56 14.45 -16.71
C GLU A 331 -8.07 15.15 -17.99
N GLN A 332 -6.81 14.93 -18.37
CA GLN A 332 -6.22 15.50 -19.58
C GLN A 332 -6.85 14.98 -20.88
N LEU A 333 -7.20 13.69 -20.94
CA LEU A 333 -7.92 13.12 -22.07
C LEU A 333 -9.32 13.72 -22.23
N THR A 334 -9.88 14.26 -21.15
CA THR A 334 -11.22 14.83 -21.11
C THR A 334 -11.26 16.35 -20.96
N LEU A 335 -10.12 17.03 -21.06
CA LEU A 335 -9.99 18.46 -20.73
C LEU A 335 -10.90 19.36 -21.58
N GLY A 336 -11.14 18.98 -22.84
CA GLY A 336 -12.03 19.69 -23.76
C GLY A 336 -13.52 19.35 -23.63
N TRP A 337 -13.90 18.45 -22.72
CA TRP A 337 -15.26 17.92 -22.62
C TRP A 337 -16.17 18.83 -21.80
N GLN A 338 -17.41 18.95 -22.23
CA GLN A 338 -18.45 19.78 -21.62
C GLN A 338 -19.67 18.93 -21.28
N ALA A 339 -20.45 19.39 -20.29
CA ALA A 339 -21.74 18.80 -20.02
C ALA A 339 -22.62 18.84 -21.27
N ASP A 340 -23.31 17.73 -21.56
CA ASP A 340 -24.26 17.57 -22.66
C ASP A 340 -23.70 17.74 -24.09
N ASP A 341 -22.38 17.65 -24.29
CA ASP A 341 -21.77 17.72 -25.63
C ASP A 341 -21.77 16.39 -26.41
N GLY A 342 -22.36 15.35 -25.83
CA GLY A 342 -22.47 14.00 -26.39
C GLY A 342 -21.32 13.06 -26.02
N ARG A 343 -20.25 13.55 -25.39
CA ARG A 343 -19.14 12.73 -24.87
C ARG A 343 -19.43 12.26 -23.45
N THR A 344 -18.96 11.07 -23.07
CA THR A 344 -19.23 10.51 -21.74
C THR A 344 -18.03 9.82 -21.10
N LEU A 345 -17.85 10.07 -19.81
CA LEU A 345 -16.91 9.36 -18.94
C LEU A 345 -17.69 8.45 -18.01
N PHE A 346 -17.35 7.16 -18.00
CA PHE A 346 -17.99 6.16 -17.15
C PHE A 346 -16.93 5.38 -16.37
N ALA A 347 -16.91 5.54 -15.05
CA ALA A 347 -15.99 4.85 -14.16
C ALA A 347 -16.74 3.81 -13.31
N VAL A 348 -16.17 2.61 -13.21
CA VAL A 348 -16.66 1.52 -12.35
C VAL A 348 -15.56 1.17 -11.36
N GLY A 349 -15.95 0.91 -10.13
CA GLY A 349 -15.04 0.42 -9.11
C GLY A 349 -15.76 0.04 -7.83
N ASP A 350 -15.04 -0.64 -6.94
CA ASP A 350 -15.51 -0.98 -5.60
C ASP A 350 -14.45 -0.58 -4.57
N PRO A 351 -14.70 0.45 -3.74
CA PRO A 351 -13.72 0.87 -2.75
C PRO A 351 -13.41 -0.25 -1.74
N MET A 352 -14.34 -1.19 -1.49
CA MET A 352 -14.14 -2.36 -0.61
C MET A 352 -13.14 -3.38 -1.16
N GLN A 353 -12.81 -3.30 -2.45
CA GLN A 353 -11.87 -4.19 -3.12
C GLN A 353 -10.50 -3.56 -3.35
N SER A 354 -10.23 -2.37 -2.81
CA SER A 354 -8.91 -1.74 -2.88
C SER A 354 -7.92 -2.48 -1.99
N ILE A 355 -7.39 -3.60 -2.50
CA ILE A 355 -6.39 -4.44 -1.83
C ILE A 355 -4.96 -4.00 -2.16
N TYR A 356 -4.81 -3.02 -3.06
CA TYR A 356 -3.55 -2.50 -3.58
C TYR A 356 -3.06 -1.24 -2.87
N ARG A 357 -3.37 -1.06 -1.57
CA ARG A 357 -2.80 0.04 -0.77
C ARG A 357 -1.27 0.06 -0.81
N PHE A 358 -0.63 -1.09 -1.02
CA PHE A 358 0.82 -1.23 -1.24
C PHE A 358 1.28 -0.82 -2.66
N ARG A 359 0.39 -0.87 -3.67
CA ARG A 359 0.60 -0.39 -5.05
C ARG A 359 -0.07 0.96 -5.33
N LYS A 360 -0.09 1.86 -4.34
CA LYS A 360 -0.27 3.30 -4.59
C LYS A 360 -1.68 3.73 -5.05
N ALA A 361 -2.63 2.80 -5.10
CA ALA A 361 -4.03 3.11 -5.24
C ALA A 361 -4.53 3.77 -3.95
N ASN A 362 -5.07 4.98 -4.07
CA ASN A 362 -5.68 5.70 -2.97
C ASN A 362 -7.19 5.63 -3.16
N VAL A 363 -7.89 4.83 -2.34
CA VAL A 363 -9.36 4.76 -2.35
C VAL A 363 -10.00 6.14 -2.16
N GLY A 364 -9.27 7.08 -1.55
CA GLY A 364 -9.64 8.49 -1.49
C GLY A 364 -9.84 9.13 -2.87
N LEU A 365 -9.07 8.76 -3.90
CA LEU A 365 -9.27 9.25 -5.27
C LEU A 365 -10.60 8.78 -5.86
N PHE A 366 -11.00 7.54 -5.59
CA PHE A 366 -12.30 7.04 -6.03
C PHE A 366 -13.43 7.82 -5.35
N ILE A 367 -13.31 8.08 -4.05
CA ILE A 367 -14.31 8.84 -3.29
C ILE A 367 -14.35 10.29 -3.79
N ASP A 368 -13.19 10.92 -3.95
CA ASP A 368 -13.04 12.29 -4.44
C ASP A 368 -13.65 12.44 -5.84
N ALA A 369 -13.29 11.56 -6.78
CA ALA A 369 -13.89 11.54 -8.11
C ALA A 369 -15.42 11.35 -8.06
N SER A 370 -15.94 10.54 -7.13
CA SER A 370 -17.38 10.33 -6.98
C SER A 370 -18.15 11.50 -6.39
N VAL A 371 -17.47 12.44 -5.71
CA VAL A 371 -18.07 13.60 -5.04
C VAL A 371 -17.82 14.88 -5.84
N ASN A 372 -16.59 15.08 -6.29
CA ASN A 372 -16.10 16.30 -6.93
C ASN A 372 -15.99 16.17 -8.45
N GLY A 373 -16.06 14.96 -8.99
CA GLY A 373 -15.85 14.71 -10.42
C GLY A 373 -14.37 14.58 -10.79
N ILE A 374 -14.08 14.60 -12.09
CA ILE A 374 -12.71 14.57 -12.63
C ILE A 374 -12.55 15.77 -13.56
N GLY A 375 -11.68 16.71 -13.19
CA GLY A 375 -11.55 17.99 -13.86
C GLY A 375 -12.88 18.77 -13.86
N SER A 376 -13.36 19.13 -15.05
CA SER A 376 -14.66 19.80 -15.25
C SER A 376 -15.85 18.83 -15.32
N ILE A 377 -15.62 17.52 -15.33
CA ILE A 377 -16.68 16.52 -15.50
C ILE A 377 -17.23 16.09 -14.16
N TYR A 378 -18.49 16.43 -13.90
CA TYR A 378 -19.24 15.86 -12.77
C TYR A 378 -19.70 14.43 -13.07
N LEU A 379 -19.53 13.53 -12.11
CA LEU A 379 -19.93 12.13 -12.24
C LEU A 379 -21.24 11.86 -11.48
N GLU A 380 -22.21 11.24 -12.15
CA GLU A 380 -23.40 10.71 -11.47
C GLU A 380 -23.02 9.44 -10.71
N ARG A 381 -23.11 9.50 -9.37
CA ARG A 381 -22.82 8.35 -8.52
C ARG A 381 -23.96 7.32 -8.57
N LEU A 382 -23.66 6.15 -9.12
CA LEU A 382 -24.55 4.99 -9.11
C LEU A 382 -24.03 3.90 -8.15
N GLN A 383 -24.90 3.37 -7.29
CA GLN A 383 -24.56 2.28 -6.37
C GLN A 383 -25.26 0.99 -6.77
N LEU A 384 -24.48 -0.06 -7.04
CA LEU A 384 -24.97 -1.40 -7.31
C LEU A 384 -24.87 -2.27 -6.05
N TYR A 385 -26.00 -2.54 -5.40
CA TYR A 385 -26.06 -3.37 -4.19
C TYR A 385 -26.47 -4.83 -4.48
N ARG A 386 -26.87 -5.16 -5.72
CA ARG A 386 -27.35 -6.50 -6.09
C ARG A 386 -26.18 -7.41 -6.45
N ASN A 387 -25.97 -8.46 -5.67
CA ASN A 387 -24.99 -9.51 -5.96
C ASN A 387 -25.64 -10.63 -6.78
N ASN A 388 -25.23 -10.72 -8.06
CA ASN A 388 -25.69 -11.77 -8.97
C ASN A 388 -24.70 -12.96 -9.05
N ARG A 389 -23.62 -12.97 -8.25
CA ARG A 389 -22.51 -13.92 -8.34
C ARG A 389 -22.63 -15.05 -7.33
N SER A 390 -23.11 -14.76 -6.12
CA SER A 390 -23.15 -15.67 -4.97
C SER A 390 -24.57 -15.89 -4.46
N CYS A 391 -24.78 -17.00 -3.74
CA CYS A 391 -26.04 -17.32 -3.09
C CYS A 391 -26.24 -16.51 -1.79
N PRO A 392 -27.48 -16.43 -1.28
CA PRO A 392 -27.80 -15.69 -0.06
C PRO A 392 -26.98 -16.11 1.16
N GLU A 393 -26.65 -17.39 1.31
CA GLU A 393 -25.94 -17.94 2.46
C GLU A 393 -24.53 -17.33 2.58
N ILE A 394 -23.81 -17.23 1.46
CA ILE A 394 -22.49 -16.60 1.39
C ILE A 394 -22.60 -15.09 1.62
N VAL A 395 -23.53 -14.42 0.94
CA VAL A 395 -23.67 -12.95 1.02
C VAL A 395 -24.06 -12.49 2.43
N ASN A 396 -24.98 -13.21 3.08
CA ASN A 396 -25.41 -12.89 4.43
C ASN A 396 -24.28 -13.08 5.45
N TRP A 397 -23.50 -14.15 5.32
CA TRP A 397 -22.33 -14.37 6.18
C TRP A 397 -21.28 -13.27 6.03
N ILE A 398 -20.97 -12.86 4.79
CA ILE A 398 -20.05 -11.74 4.51
C ILE A 398 -20.58 -10.44 5.15
N ASN A 399 -21.85 -10.10 4.92
CA ASN A 399 -22.47 -8.90 5.49
C ASN A 399 -22.38 -8.88 7.03
N GLN A 400 -22.63 -10.01 7.70
CA GLN A 400 -22.57 -10.10 9.15
C GLN A 400 -21.15 -10.06 9.70
N THR A 401 -20.20 -10.68 9.00
CA THR A 401 -18.83 -10.84 9.46
C THR A 401 -18.01 -9.56 9.26
N PHE A 402 -18.18 -8.87 8.13
CA PHE A 402 -17.35 -7.71 7.78
C PHE A 402 -17.95 -6.37 8.20
N ALA A 403 -19.28 -6.24 8.36
CA ALA A 403 -19.87 -4.99 8.85
C ALA A 403 -19.25 -4.42 10.14
N PRO A 404 -18.92 -5.22 11.18
CA PRO A 404 -18.28 -4.70 12.39
C PRO A 404 -16.77 -4.47 12.26
N ILE A 405 -16.12 -4.99 11.20
CA ILE A 405 -14.67 -4.87 10.99
C ILE A 405 -14.31 -3.52 10.33
N PHE A 406 -15.20 -3.01 9.47
CA PHE A 406 -14.99 -1.76 8.77
C PHE A 406 -15.38 -0.56 9.65
N PRO A 407 -14.79 0.63 9.42
CA PRO A 407 -15.17 1.84 10.14
C PRO A 407 -16.64 2.20 9.90
N GLN A 408 -17.20 2.98 10.83
CA GLN A 408 -18.59 3.43 10.75
C GLN A 408 -18.84 4.44 9.62
N HIS A 409 -17.82 5.23 9.27
CA HIS A 409 -17.88 6.26 8.22
C HIS A 409 -16.69 6.12 7.27
N ASP A 410 -16.82 6.65 6.06
CA ASP A 410 -15.69 6.76 5.15
C ASP A 410 -14.71 7.84 5.65
N GLU A 411 -13.43 7.51 5.74
CA GLU A 411 -12.33 8.42 6.10
C GLU A 411 -11.34 8.52 4.93
N VAL A 412 -11.60 9.49 4.05
CA VAL A 412 -10.87 9.71 2.79
C VAL A 412 -9.36 9.85 3.02
N MET A 413 -8.95 10.63 4.02
CA MET A 413 -7.53 10.89 4.32
C MET A 413 -6.77 9.63 4.74
N GLN A 414 -7.43 8.72 5.45
CA GLN A 414 -6.84 7.45 5.87
C GLN A 414 -7.00 6.33 4.85
N GLY A 415 -7.76 6.59 3.78
CA GLY A 415 -8.20 5.56 2.84
C GLY A 415 -9.01 4.46 3.53
N ALA A 416 -9.73 4.79 4.60
CA ALA A 416 -10.61 3.85 5.29
C ALA A 416 -12.05 4.09 4.82
N ILE A 417 -12.81 3.01 4.68
CA ILE A 417 -14.11 3.05 4.02
C ILE A 417 -15.13 2.28 4.83
N HIS A 418 -16.37 2.75 4.80
CA HIS A 418 -17.48 2.08 5.44
C HIS A 418 -17.94 0.85 4.63
N TYR A 419 -18.30 -0.23 5.34
CA TYR A 419 -18.83 -1.45 4.72
C TYR A 419 -20.23 -1.25 4.15
N ARG A 420 -20.42 -1.52 2.86
CA ARG A 420 -21.72 -1.40 2.17
C ARG A 420 -22.31 -2.79 1.92
N PRO A 421 -23.48 -3.12 2.48
CA PRO A 421 -24.04 -4.47 2.37
C PRO A 421 -24.56 -4.78 0.96
N PHE A 422 -24.48 -6.05 0.60
CA PHE A 422 -25.00 -6.57 -0.68
C PHE A 422 -26.27 -7.40 -0.49
N ILE A 423 -27.08 -7.49 -1.54
CA ILE A 423 -28.29 -8.32 -1.59
C ILE A 423 -28.11 -9.39 -2.66
N ALA A 424 -28.10 -10.66 -2.26
CA ALA A 424 -28.05 -11.78 -3.19
C ALA A 424 -29.32 -11.86 -4.05
N THR A 425 -29.15 -12.16 -5.34
CA THR A 425 -30.28 -12.37 -6.28
C THR A 425 -30.38 -13.80 -6.78
N LYS A 426 -29.34 -14.62 -6.54
CA LYS A 426 -29.38 -16.05 -6.85
C LYS A 426 -30.33 -16.77 -5.90
N GLN A 427 -30.85 -17.89 -6.38
CA GLN A 427 -31.61 -18.81 -5.53
C GLN A 427 -30.72 -19.39 -4.44
N ALA A 428 -31.32 -19.61 -3.28
CA ALA A 428 -30.71 -20.36 -2.18
C ALA A 428 -30.32 -21.76 -2.66
N LEU A 429 -29.14 -22.21 -2.25
CA LEU A 429 -28.63 -23.55 -2.53
C LEU A 429 -28.52 -24.28 -1.18
N PRO A 430 -29.17 -25.44 -0.99
CA PRO A 430 -29.27 -26.10 0.32
C PRO A 430 -27.91 -26.40 0.98
N ASP A 431 -26.90 -26.71 0.17
CA ASP A 431 -25.56 -27.09 0.64
C ASP A 431 -24.55 -25.94 0.54
N ALA A 432 -24.99 -24.72 0.19
CA ALA A 432 -24.11 -23.57 0.11
C ALA A 432 -24.00 -22.87 1.46
N GLY A 433 -22.79 -22.47 1.82
CA GLY A 433 -22.54 -21.78 3.08
C GLY A 433 -21.06 -21.52 3.29
N VAL A 434 -20.73 -21.12 4.50
CA VAL A 434 -19.36 -20.87 4.93
C VAL A 434 -19.06 -21.79 6.11
N GLU A 435 -18.10 -22.68 5.94
CA GLU A 435 -17.56 -23.54 7.00
C GLU A 435 -16.21 -22.97 7.46
N VAL A 436 -16.01 -22.88 8.79
CA VAL A 436 -14.76 -22.42 9.39
C VAL A 436 -14.08 -23.63 10.05
N HIS A 437 -12.86 -23.94 9.61
CA HIS A 437 -12.04 -25.02 10.17
C HIS A 437 -10.85 -24.44 10.96
N PRO A 438 -11.00 -24.17 12.27
CA PRO A 438 -9.94 -23.55 13.05
C PRO A 438 -8.77 -24.51 13.26
N ILE A 439 -7.57 -24.09 12.86
CA ILE A 439 -6.31 -24.80 13.13
C ILE A 439 -5.63 -24.10 14.30
N ILE A 440 -5.84 -24.62 15.50
CA ILE A 440 -5.23 -24.07 16.71
C ILE A 440 -3.81 -24.60 16.81
N LYS A 441 -2.83 -23.69 16.83
CA LYS A 441 -1.42 -24.01 17.08
C LYS A 441 -1.24 -24.36 18.55
N GLN A 442 -0.56 -25.48 18.84
CA GLN A 442 -0.24 -25.85 20.22
C GLN A 442 0.99 -25.09 20.73
N ALA A 443 1.11 -24.89 22.05
CA ALA A 443 2.15 -24.05 22.66
C ALA A 443 3.58 -24.50 22.28
N ASP A 444 3.81 -25.81 22.20
CA ASP A 444 5.11 -26.41 21.90
C ASP A 444 5.31 -26.74 20.41
N GLU A 445 4.35 -26.38 19.56
CA GLU A 445 4.35 -26.73 18.15
C GLU A 445 5.15 -25.71 17.32
N ASN A 446 5.97 -26.21 16.41
CA ASN A 446 6.68 -25.34 15.47
C ASN A 446 5.73 -24.87 14.35
N TYR A 447 6.11 -23.79 13.65
CA TYR A 447 5.26 -23.22 12.60
C TYR A 447 5.03 -24.19 11.43
N ASP A 448 6.02 -25.02 11.11
CA ASP A 448 5.94 -25.95 9.98
C ASP A 448 4.95 -27.10 10.23
N THR A 449 4.92 -27.65 11.45
CA THR A 449 3.93 -28.68 11.83
C THR A 449 2.51 -28.13 11.81
N ALA A 450 2.30 -26.90 12.29
CA ALA A 450 1.00 -26.25 12.18
C ALA A 450 0.58 -26.04 10.71
N ALA A 451 1.50 -25.60 9.85
CA ALA A 451 1.25 -25.42 8.42
C ALA A 451 0.99 -26.75 7.67
N GLN A 452 1.63 -27.86 8.09
CA GLN A 452 1.33 -29.19 7.57
C GLN A 452 -0.08 -29.65 7.94
N ARG A 453 -0.52 -29.42 9.18
CA ARG A 453 -1.91 -29.73 9.60
C ARG A 453 -2.95 -28.89 8.87
N GLU A 454 -2.64 -27.62 8.60
CA GLU A 454 -3.47 -26.75 7.76
C GLU A 454 -3.60 -27.32 6.34
N ALA A 455 -2.48 -27.69 5.71
CA ALA A 455 -2.48 -28.31 4.38
C ALA A 455 -3.32 -29.60 4.34
N GLU A 456 -3.15 -30.49 5.31
CA GLU A 456 -3.95 -31.72 5.42
C GLU A 456 -5.45 -31.42 5.60
N ALA A 457 -5.81 -30.41 6.39
CA ALA A 457 -7.19 -30.00 6.57
C ALA A 457 -7.81 -29.51 5.25
N VAL A 458 -7.08 -28.69 4.49
CA VAL A 458 -7.51 -28.23 3.16
C VAL A 458 -7.67 -29.40 2.20
N ILE A 459 -6.75 -30.37 2.19
CA ILE A 459 -6.86 -31.57 1.34
C ILE A 459 -8.11 -32.39 1.70
N ARG A 460 -8.41 -32.58 2.99
CA ARG A 460 -9.62 -33.28 3.42
C ARG A 460 -10.89 -32.59 2.91
N VAL A 461 -10.93 -31.26 2.94
CA VAL A 461 -12.06 -30.48 2.38
C VAL A 461 -12.14 -30.70 0.85
N ILE A 462 -11.02 -30.62 0.13
CA ILE A 462 -10.98 -30.85 -1.32
C ILE A 462 -11.52 -32.24 -1.67
N GLN A 463 -11.10 -33.27 -0.93
CA GLN A 463 -11.55 -34.65 -1.16
C GLN A 463 -13.04 -34.82 -0.86
N LYS A 464 -13.56 -34.25 0.23
CA LYS A 464 -14.98 -34.25 0.59
C LYS A 464 -15.81 -33.64 -0.55
N GLU A 465 -15.46 -32.45 -1.01
CA GLU A 465 -16.17 -31.74 -2.08
C GLU A 465 -16.12 -32.50 -3.41
N ARG A 466 -14.95 -33.03 -3.80
CA ARG A 466 -14.82 -33.82 -5.04
C ARG A 466 -15.57 -35.15 -4.99
N THR A 467 -15.68 -35.75 -3.81
CA THR A 467 -16.46 -36.98 -3.63
C THR A 467 -17.96 -36.69 -3.80
N ALA A 468 -18.42 -35.56 -3.29
CA ALA A 468 -19.80 -35.10 -3.48
C ALA A 468 -20.08 -34.70 -4.94
N ASN A 469 -19.13 -34.01 -5.60
CA ASN A 469 -19.27 -33.57 -6.99
C ASN A 469 -17.92 -33.61 -7.74
N PRO A 470 -17.67 -34.67 -8.53
CA PRO A 470 -16.38 -34.85 -9.24
C PRO A 470 -16.03 -33.75 -10.25
N ASN A 471 -17.04 -33.02 -10.75
CA ASN A 471 -16.87 -31.97 -11.76
C ASN A 471 -16.79 -30.56 -11.15
N GLN A 472 -16.81 -30.43 -9.82
CA GLN A 472 -16.75 -29.14 -9.15
C GLN A 472 -15.37 -28.50 -9.32
N LYS A 473 -15.37 -27.20 -9.66
CA LYS A 473 -14.16 -26.40 -9.69
C LYS A 473 -13.89 -25.85 -8.30
N ILE A 474 -12.70 -26.12 -7.77
CA ILE A 474 -12.26 -25.67 -6.45
C ILE A 474 -11.11 -24.69 -6.64
N ALA A 475 -11.19 -23.54 -5.97
CA ALA A 475 -10.12 -22.56 -5.90
C ALA A 475 -9.63 -22.44 -4.45
N VAL A 476 -8.32 -22.48 -4.26
CA VAL A 476 -7.67 -22.27 -2.95
C VAL A 476 -6.97 -20.92 -3.00
N LEU A 477 -7.41 -19.99 -2.17
CA LEU A 477 -6.85 -18.64 -2.06
C LEU A 477 -5.97 -18.55 -0.81
N VAL A 478 -4.79 -17.95 -0.94
CA VAL A 478 -3.87 -17.71 0.18
C VAL A 478 -3.39 -16.27 0.19
N ARG A 479 -2.97 -15.78 1.35
CA ARG A 479 -2.38 -14.44 1.50
C ARG A 479 -0.97 -14.35 0.89
N SER A 480 -0.16 -15.41 1.00
CA SER A 480 1.21 -15.41 0.49
C SER A 480 1.57 -16.74 -0.16
N LYS A 481 2.47 -16.71 -1.16
CA LYS A 481 2.94 -17.91 -1.88
C LYS A 481 3.54 -18.96 -0.93
N LYS A 482 4.16 -18.52 0.17
CA LYS A 482 4.75 -19.42 1.19
C LYS A 482 3.72 -20.35 1.82
N HIS A 483 2.45 -19.94 1.94
CA HIS A 483 1.40 -20.78 2.55
C HIS A 483 1.01 -21.95 1.63
N LEU A 484 1.25 -21.86 0.32
CA LEU A 484 0.94 -22.94 -0.61
C LEU A 484 2.02 -24.02 -0.68
N ALA A 485 3.24 -23.74 -0.20
CA ALA A 485 4.38 -24.66 -0.36
C ALA A 485 4.07 -26.05 0.23
N ASN A 486 3.56 -26.09 1.48
CA ASN A 486 3.23 -27.35 2.15
C ASN A 486 2.05 -28.07 1.50
N LEU A 487 1.00 -27.33 1.10
CA LEU A 487 -0.17 -27.88 0.41
C LEU A 487 0.20 -28.51 -0.95
N VAL A 488 0.97 -27.80 -1.77
CA VAL A 488 1.39 -28.27 -3.10
C VAL A 488 2.33 -29.47 -2.98
N SER A 489 3.25 -29.44 -2.02
CA SER A 489 4.16 -30.56 -1.75
C SER A 489 3.40 -31.83 -1.37
N GLN A 490 2.46 -31.74 -0.43
CA GLN A 490 1.62 -32.87 0.00
C GLN A 490 0.74 -33.39 -1.14
N LEU A 491 0.08 -32.51 -1.90
CA LEU A 491 -0.74 -32.92 -3.05
C LEU A 491 0.08 -33.70 -4.09
N ARG A 492 1.29 -33.26 -4.42
CA ARG A 492 2.16 -33.96 -5.40
C ARG A 492 2.68 -35.30 -4.89
N ARG A 493 3.01 -35.37 -3.58
CA ARG A 493 3.62 -36.55 -2.98
C ARG A 493 2.59 -37.66 -2.76
N ASP A 494 1.48 -37.31 -2.12
CA ASP A 494 0.56 -38.27 -1.51
C ASP A 494 -0.80 -38.35 -2.23
N TYR A 495 -1.17 -37.36 -3.07
CA TYR A 495 -2.49 -37.24 -3.71
C TYR A 495 -2.40 -36.97 -5.23
N LYS A 496 -1.67 -37.83 -5.95
CA LYS A 496 -1.39 -37.68 -7.40
C LYS A 496 -2.64 -37.70 -8.28
N GLU A 497 -3.75 -38.20 -7.76
CA GLU A 497 -5.05 -38.25 -8.42
C GLU A 497 -5.79 -36.91 -8.46
N ILE A 498 -5.34 -35.91 -7.69
CA ILE A 498 -5.96 -34.57 -7.65
C ILE A 498 -5.22 -33.67 -8.65
N PRO A 499 -5.74 -33.46 -9.88
CA PRO A 499 -5.20 -32.44 -10.78
C PRO A 499 -5.36 -31.05 -10.16
N PHE A 500 -4.29 -30.27 -10.17
CA PHE A 500 -4.30 -28.87 -9.76
C PHE A 500 -3.43 -28.02 -10.69
N GLN A 501 -3.77 -26.74 -10.79
CA GLN A 501 -2.96 -25.74 -11.48
C GLN A 501 -2.47 -24.71 -10.46
N ALA A 502 -1.15 -24.61 -10.33
CA ALA A 502 -0.47 -23.67 -9.46
C ALA A 502 0.06 -22.49 -10.30
N VAL A 503 -0.60 -21.34 -10.23
CA VAL A 503 -0.17 -20.12 -10.95
C VAL A 503 0.97 -19.47 -10.16
N GLU A 504 2.14 -19.35 -10.79
CA GLU A 504 3.34 -18.65 -10.27
C GLU A 504 3.90 -19.10 -8.90
N ILE A 505 3.70 -20.36 -8.50
CA ILE A 505 4.15 -20.86 -7.18
C ILE A 505 5.63 -21.25 -7.17
N GLU A 506 6.19 -21.70 -8.30
CA GLU A 506 7.61 -22.06 -8.42
C GLU A 506 8.27 -21.24 -9.52
N ALA A 507 9.39 -20.59 -9.19
CA ALA A 507 10.33 -20.12 -10.19
C ALA A 507 10.74 -21.30 -11.07
N LEU A 508 10.84 -21.09 -12.39
CA LEU A 508 11.23 -22.13 -13.34
C LEU A 508 12.55 -22.82 -12.92
N GLU A 509 13.47 -22.07 -12.29
CA GLU A 509 14.74 -22.53 -11.73
C GLU A 509 14.63 -23.66 -10.69
N GLY A 510 13.49 -23.78 -9.98
CA GLY A 510 13.29 -24.80 -8.97
C GLY A 510 12.90 -26.17 -9.55
N ARG A 511 12.60 -26.26 -10.84
CA ARG A 511 12.18 -27.51 -11.48
C ARG A 511 13.40 -28.32 -11.88
N GLN A 512 13.44 -29.59 -11.50
CA GLN A 512 14.52 -30.52 -11.86
C GLN A 512 14.84 -30.48 -13.37
N ILE A 513 13.82 -30.48 -14.23
CA ILE A 513 13.99 -30.41 -15.70
C ILE A 513 14.75 -29.14 -16.13
N VAL A 514 14.49 -28.00 -15.49
CA VAL A 514 15.17 -26.73 -15.80
C VAL A 514 16.59 -26.73 -15.24
N GLN A 515 16.80 -27.28 -14.05
CA GLN A 515 18.14 -27.46 -13.47
C GLN A 515 19.00 -28.42 -14.30
N ASP A 516 18.42 -29.50 -14.81
CA ASP A 516 19.07 -30.45 -15.70
C ASP A 516 19.42 -29.78 -17.03
N LEU A 517 18.51 -28.99 -17.61
CA LEU A 517 18.76 -28.21 -18.83
C LEU A 517 19.83 -27.13 -18.64
N LEU A 518 19.80 -26.40 -17.52
CA LEU A 518 20.82 -25.40 -17.17
C LEU A 518 22.19 -26.07 -16.96
N SER A 519 22.22 -27.22 -16.28
CA SER A 519 23.46 -27.98 -16.07
C SER A 519 24.02 -28.51 -17.39
N LEU A 520 23.15 -28.98 -18.30
CA LEU A 520 23.55 -29.36 -19.67
C LEU A 520 24.09 -28.16 -20.46
N MET A 521 23.44 -27.00 -20.38
CA MET A 521 23.92 -25.76 -21.03
C MET A 521 25.28 -25.32 -20.49
N HIS A 522 25.47 -25.33 -19.17
CA HIS A 522 26.75 -25.02 -18.53
C HIS A 522 27.85 -26.05 -18.81
N ALA A 523 27.50 -27.30 -19.15
CA ALA A 523 28.47 -28.32 -19.55
C ALA A 523 28.84 -28.25 -21.04
N LEU A 524 28.03 -27.57 -21.86
CA LEU A 524 28.25 -27.39 -23.30
C LEU A 524 28.99 -26.09 -23.66
N HIS A 525 29.14 -25.18 -22.69
CA HIS A 525 29.96 -23.97 -22.76
C HIS A 525 31.18 -24.11 -21.85
#